data_AF-A0A2E6QRS0-F1
#
_entry.id   AF-A0A2E6QRS0-F1
#
_cell.length_a   1.000
_cell.length_b   1.000
_cell.length_c   1.000
_cell.angle_alpha   90.00
_cell.angle_beta   90.00
_cell.angle_gamma   90.00
#
_symmetry.space_group_name_H-M   'P 1'
#
loop_
_entity.id
_entity.type
_entity.pdbx_description
1 polymer ?
#
loop_
_entity_poly.entity_id
_entity_poly.type
_entity_poly.pdbx_seq_one_letter_code
_entity_poly.pdbx_strand_id
1 'polypeptide(L)' 'MKIKWLIYSISGLLLIGFGLSLLGEAIIYKITKNNNWFYIGTIALTVFNSGICLVAEATLVLNQIRNKKKLH' A
#
# COMPACT_ATOMS: atom_id res chain seq x y z
N MET A 1 9.36 -13.93 -14.80
CA MET A 1 8.56 -12.69 -14.76
C MET A 1 7.35 -12.71 -13.81
N LYS A 2 6.75 -13.88 -13.49
CA LYS A 2 5.60 -13.97 -12.57
C LYS A 2 5.92 -13.70 -11.09
N ILE A 3 7.09 -14.10 -10.61
CA ILE A 3 7.50 -13.93 -9.19
C ILE A 3 7.67 -12.45 -8.82
N LYS A 4 8.25 -11.65 -9.73
CA LYS A 4 8.38 -10.20 -9.54
C LYS A 4 7.02 -9.54 -9.34
N TRP A 5 6.04 -9.91 -10.18
CA TRP A 5 4.66 -9.42 -10.04
C TRP A 5 4.05 -9.77 -8.69
N LEU A 6 4.17 -11.04 -8.30
CA LEU A 6 3.58 -11.56 -7.07
C LEU A 6 4.16 -10.86 -5.83
N ILE A 7 5.47 -10.61 -5.82
CA ILE A 7 6.15 -9.85 -4.76
C ILE A 7 5.68 -8.39 -4.70
N TYR A 8 5.52 -7.72 -5.84
CA TYR A 8 5.01 -6.34 -5.86
C TYR A 8 3.55 -6.24 -5.38
N SER A 9 2.69 -7.19 -5.79
CA SER A 9 1.30 -7.21 -5.33
C SER A 9 1.18 -7.50 -3.84
N ILE A 10 1.94 -8.46 -3.31
CA ILE A 10 1.92 -8.80 -1.87
C ILE A 10 2.54 -7.69 -1.01
N SER A 11 3.67 -7.13 -1.42
CA SER A 11 4.30 -6.02 -0.69
C SER A 11 3.41 -4.77 -0.67
N GLY A 12 2.79 -4.42 -1.81
CA GLY A 12 1.84 -3.32 -1.87
C GLY A 12 0.61 -3.54 -0.98
N LEU A 13 0.04 -4.74 -0.98
CA LEU A 13 -1.10 -5.08 -0.12
C LEU A 13 -0.74 -5.04 1.38
N LEU A 14 0.45 -5.53 1.74
CA LEU A 14 0.99 -5.45 3.11
C LEU A 14 1.19 -4.00 3.56
N LEU A 15 1.77 -3.14 2.71
CA LEU A 15 1.97 -1.72 2.99
C LEU A 15 0.66 -0.96 3.17
N ILE A 16 -0.35 -1.27 2.35
CA ILE A 16 -1.70 -0.73 2.48
C ILE A 16 -2.32 -1.14 3.83
N GLY A 17 -2.26 -2.43 4.18
CA GLY A 17 -2.79 -2.93 5.46
C GLY A 17 -2.06 -2.33 6.66
N PHE A 18 -0.73 -2.20 6.58
CA PHE A 18 0.09 -1.56 7.60
C PHE A 18 -0.23 -0.07 7.76
N GLY A 19 -0.39 0.66 6.65
CA GLY A 19 -0.82 2.07 6.65
C GLY A 19 -2.21 2.25 7.27
N LEU A 20 -3.15 1.33 7.01
CA LEU A 20 -4.48 1.33 7.65
C LEU A 20 -4.39 1.07 9.15
N SER A 21 -3.52 0.16 9.60
CA SER A 21 -3.34 -0.11 11.02
C SER A 21 -2.78 1.10 11.76
N LEU A 22 -1.77 1.76 11.20
CA LEU A 22 -1.22 3.02 11.71
C LEU A 22 -2.27 4.14 11.74
N LEU A 23 -3.13 4.21 10.73
CA LEU A 23 -4.24 5.16 10.68
C LEU A 23 -5.28 4.86 11.79
N GLY A 24 -5.54 3.58 12.07
CA GLY A 24 -6.38 3.14 13.18
C GLY A 24 -5.80 3.54 14.55
N GLU A 25 -4.51 3.28 14.77
CA GLU A 25 -3.79 3.73 15.97
C GLU A 25 -3.83 5.25 16.10
N ALA A 26 -3.69 5.97 14.98
CA ALA A 26 -3.89 7.39 14.96
C ALA A 26 -5.29 7.69 15.54
N ILE A 27 -6.36 7.24 14.91
CA ILE A 27 -7.74 7.57 15.33
C ILE A 27 -7.95 7.35 16.83
N ILE A 28 -7.39 6.27 17.38
CA ILE A 28 -7.41 5.99 18.82
C ILE A 28 -6.67 7.08 19.61
N TYR A 29 -5.45 7.45 19.24
CA TYR A 29 -4.69 8.55 19.86
C TYR A 29 -5.43 9.89 19.84
N LYS A 30 -6.20 10.18 18.77
CA LYS A 30 -7.06 11.37 18.69
C LYS A 30 -8.11 11.37 19.80
N ILE A 31 -8.74 10.21 20.01
CA ILE A 31 -9.82 10.03 20.99
C ILE A 31 -9.24 10.09 22.42
N THR A 32 -8.03 9.55 22.63
CA THR A 32 -7.33 9.53 23.92
C THR A 32 -6.64 10.85 24.27
N LYS A 33 -6.88 11.96 23.53
CA LYS A 33 -6.33 13.31 23.80
C LYS A 33 -4.80 13.41 23.77
N ASN A 34 -4.12 12.61 22.94
CA ASN A 34 -2.67 12.71 22.76
C ASN A 34 -2.34 13.60 21.54
N ASN A 35 -1.62 14.71 21.75
CA ASN A 35 -1.35 15.73 20.72
C ASN A 35 -0.53 15.24 19.52
N ASN A 36 0.15 14.08 19.63
CA ASN A 36 0.93 13.49 18.53
C ASN A 36 0.09 12.77 17.46
N TRP A 37 -1.24 12.77 17.58
CA TRP A 37 -2.13 12.14 16.61
C TRP A 37 -1.90 12.61 15.17
N PHE A 38 -1.65 13.90 14.98
CA PHE A 38 -1.54 14.50 13.66
C PHE A 38 -0.32 13.98 12.87
N TYR A 39 0.81 13.84 13.56
CA TYR A 39 2.04 13.29 12.96
C TYR A 39 1.87 11.82 12.59
N ILE A 40 1.32 11.01 13.50
CA ILE A 40 1.12 9.58 13.26
C ILE A 40 0.10 9.35 12.12
N GLY A 41 -0.94 10.19 12.04
CA GLY A 41 -1.92 10.17 10.96
C GLY A 41 -1.32 10.58 9.60
N THR A 42 -0.45 11.58 9.59
CA THR A 42 0.24 12.03 8.35
C THR A 42 1.17 10.94 7.84
N ILE A 43 1.97 10.33 8.73
CA ILE A 43 2.83 9.20 8.39
C ILE A 43 1.99 8.03 7.87
N ALA A 44 0.87 7.71 8.51
CA ALA A 44 -0.04 6.66 8.06
C ALA A 44 -0.56 6.91 6.64
N LEU A 45 -0.98 8.15 6.33
CA LEU A 45 -1.39 8.52 4.97
C LEU A 45 -0.25 8.38 3.96
N THR A 46 0.96 8.83 4.28
CA THR A 46 2.13 8.69 3.39
C THR A 46 2.42 7.23 3.09
N VAL A 47 2.41 6.36 4.11
CA VAL A 47 2.64 4.92 3.96
C VAL A 47 1.54 4.27 3.14
N PHE A 48 0.27 4.59 3.42
CA PHE A 48 -0.87 4.08 2.67
C PHE A 48 -0.82 4.48 1.19
N ASN A 49 -0.52 5.75 0.90
CA ASN A 49 -0.45 6.25 -0.47
C ASN A 49 0.74 5.64 -1.25
N SER A 50 1.86 5.42 -0.57
CA SER A 50 3.01 4.69 -1.12
C SER A 50 2.66 3.23 -1.44
N GLY A 51 1.88 2.57 -0.57
CA GLY A 51 1.37 1.22 -0.80
C GLY A 51 0.48 1.11 -2.04
N ILE A 52 -0.41 2.10 -2.26
CA ILE A 52 -1.26 2.16 -3.47
C ILE A 52 -0.40 2.24 -4.74
N CYS A 53 0.65 3.06 -4.74
CA CYS A 53 1.54 3.21 -5.89
C CYS A 53 2.22 1.88 -6.25
N LEU A 54 2.70 1.13 -5.26
CA LEU A 54 3.29 -0.20 -5.46
C LEU A 54 2.30 -1.22 -6.02
N VAL A 55 1.05 -1.21 -5.55
CA VAL A 55 0.00 -2.08 -6.11
C VAL A 55 -0.34 -1.70 -7.55
N ALA A 56 -0.37 -0.41 -7.87
CA ALA A 56 -0.61 0.07 -9.24
C ALA A 56 0.50 -0.39 -10.19
N GLU A 57 1.77 -0.25 -9.79
CA GLU A 57 2.91 -0.72 -10.57
C GLU A 57 2.89 -2.25 -10.74
N ALA A 58 2.55 -3.00 -9.69
CA ALA A 58 2.33 -4.44 -9.79
C ALA A 58 1.27 -4.75 -10.86
N THR A 59 0.12 -4.08 -10.82
CA THR A 59 -0.98 -4.31 -11.77
C THR A 59 -0.56 -4.01 -13.21
N LEU A 60 0.25 -2.98 -13.44
CA LEU A 60 0.83 -2.68 -14.76
C LEU A 60 1.76 -3.80 -15.24
N VAL A 61 2.65 -4.29 -14.39
CA VAL A 61 3.55 -5.41 -14.70
C VAL A 61 2.77 -6.68 -15.06
N LEU A 62 1.69 -6.99 -14.33
CA LEU A 62 0.79 -8.09 -14.70
C LEU A 62 0.18 -7.89 -16.07
N ASN A 63 -0.31 -6.68 -16.34
CA ASN A 63 -1.00 -6.40 -17.58
C ASN A 63 -0.05 -6.49 -18.79
N GLN A 64 1.23 -6.11 -18.62
CA GLN A 64 2.28 -6.34 -19.62
C GLN A 64 2.54 -7.84 -19.86
N ILE A 65 2.65 -8.64 -18.78
CA ILE A 65 2.82 -10.09 -18.89
C ILE A 65 1.62 -10.72 -19.60
N ARG A 66 0.40 -10.25 -19.30
CA ARG A 66 -0.84 -10.76 -19.88
C ARG A 66 -0.99 -10.38 -21.36
N ASN A 67 -0.61 -9.16 -21.75
CA ASN A 67 -0.60 -8.71 -23.14
C ASN A 67 0.44 -9.45 -23.99
N LYS A 68 1.65 -9.70 -23.46
CA LYS A 68 2.66 -10.52 -24.17
C LYS A 68 2.15 -11.92 -24.49
N LYS A 69 1.29 -12.48 -23.63
CA LYS A 69 0.70 -13.81 -23.80
C LYS A 69 -0.45 -13.86 -24.82
N LYS A 70 -0.95 -12.69 -25.26
CA LYS A 70 -2.05 -12.57 -26.22
C LYS A 70 -1.55 -12.39 -27.66
N LEU A 71 -0.25 -12.11 -27.82
CA LEU A 71 0.45 -11.90 -29.11
C LEU A 71 1.15 -13.17 -29.62
N HIS A 72 0.96 -14.31 -28.94
CA HIS A 72 1.56 -15.60 -29.24
C HIS A 72 0.53 -16.70 -29.05
#